data_AF-A0A662UIZ6-F1
#
_entry.id   AF-A0A662UIZ6-F1
#
_cell.length_a   1.000
_cell.length_b   1.000
_cell.length_c   1.000
_cell.angle_alpha   90.00
_cell.angle_beta   90.00
_cell.angle_gamma   90.00
#
_symmetry.space_group_name_H-M   'P 1'
#
loop_
_entity.id
_entity.type
_entity.pdbx_description
1 polymer ?
#
loop_
_entity_poly.entity_id
_entity_poly.type
_entity_poly.pdbx_seq_one_letter_code
_entity_poly.pdbx_strand_id
1 'polypeptide(L)' 'MKNKDRIREEIWRRLEEANVGRFPKPLKGRIPNFVGAEKAAKKLQELKVFH' A
#
# COMPACT_ATOMS: atom_id res chain seq x y z
N MET A 1 9.24 -18.73 -2.18
CA MET A 1 7.97 -17.99 -2.06
C MET A 1 8.09 -16.98 -0.91
N LYS A 2 7.86 -15.67 -1.09
CA LYS A 2 7.85 -14.75 0.07
C LYS A 2 6.58 -15.06 0.90
N ASN A 3 6.69 -15.28 2.21
CA ASN A 3 5.51 -15.35 3.08
C ASN A 3 4.79 -13.99 3.08
N LYS A 4 3.45 -13.99 3.14
CA LYS A 4 2.60 -12.79 3.21
C LYS A 4 3.07 -11.80 4.28
N ASP A 5 3.49 -12.31 5.43
CA ASP A 5 3.94 -11.45 6.54
C ASP A 5 5.24 -10.72 6.22
N ARG A 6 6.17 -11.38 5.51
CA ARG A 6 7.40 -10.74 5.04
C ARG A 6 7.10 -9.59 4.07
N ILE A 7 6.10 -9.77 3.19
CA ILE A 7 5.69 -8.71 2.25
C ILE A 7 5.08 -7.54 3.01
N ARG A 8 4.25 -7.79 4.03
CA ARG A 8 3.64 -6.73 4.84
C ARG A 8 4.68 -5.89 5.57
N GLU A 9 5.63 -6.53 6.25
CA GLU A 9 6.73 -5.84 6.92
C GLU A 9 7.56 -5.00 5.93
N GLU A 10 7.85 -5.54 4.74
CA GLU A 10 8.56 -4.81 3.69
C GLU A 10 7.78 -3.57 3.22
N ILE A 11 6.45 -3.70 3.02
CA ILE A 11 5.61 -2.59 2.57
C ILE A 11 5.43 -1.54 3.67
N TRP A 12 5.17 -1.94 4.92
CA TRP A 12 5.07 -0.99 6.04
C TRP A 12 6.35 -0.17 6.18
N ARG A 13 7.52 -0.83 6.18
CA ARG A 13 8.82 -0.15 6.27
C ARG A 13 9.01 0.86 5.14
N ARG A 14 8.72 0.46 3.90
CA ARG A 14 8.85 1.35 2.72
C ARG A 14 7.93 2.57 2.79
N LEU A 15 6.70 2.40 3.28
CA LEU A 15 5.75 3.51 3.42
C LEU A 15 6.17 4.50 4.53
N GLU A 16 6.77 3.99 5.61
CA GLU A 16 7.31 4.80 6.70
C GLU A 16 8.61 5.52 6.30
N GLU A 17 9.57 4.82 5.69
CA GLU A 17 10.84 5.38 5.17
C GLU A 17 10.59 6.51 4.16
N ALA A 18 9.60 6.33 3.27
CA ALA A 18 9.23 7.35 2.29
C ALA A 18 8.29 8.44 2.85
N ASN A 19 7.85 8.32 4.11
CA ASN A 19 6.88 9.21 4.76
C ASN A 19 5.58 9.45 3.96
N VAL A 20 5.12 8.42 3.23
CA VAL A 20 3.90 8.48 2.41
C VAL A 20 2.72 7.76 3.06
N GLY A 21 2.92 7.07 4.19
CA GLY A 21 1.84 6.44 4.95
C GLY A 21 0.88 7.46 5.56
N ARG A 22 -0.42 7.30 5.28
CA ARG A 22 -1.49 8.16 5.80
C ARG A 22 -2.08 7.59 7.10
N PHE A 23 -2.85 8.42 7.80
CA PHE A 23 -3.56 8.04 9.02
C PHE A 23 -4.44 6.79 8.79
N PRO A 24 -4.52 5.85 9.76
CA PRO A 24 -3.97 5.97 11.11
C PRO A 24 -2.55 5.40 11.28
N LYS A 25 -1.69 6.13 12.00
CA LYS A 25 -0.35 5.67 12.42
C LYS A 25 -0.41 4.94 13.78
N PRO A 26 0.52 4.01 14.10
CA PRO A 26 1.58 3.46 13.23
C PRO A 26 1.01 2.57 12.11
N LEU A 27 1.75 2.37 11.02
CA LEU A 27 1.27 1.59 9.87
C LEU A 27 1.31 0.08 10.12
N LYS A 28 2.30 -0.38 10.89
CA LYS A 28 2.50 -1.79 11.22
C LYS A 28 1.24 -2.41 11.83
N GLY A 29 0.89 -3.61 11.38
CA GLY A 29 -0.30 -4.34 11.83
C GLY A 29 -1.61 -3.88 11.19
N ARG A 30 -1.58 -2.89 10.28
CA ARG A 30 -2.77 -2.32 9.61
C ARG A 30 -2.73 -2.55 8.10
N ILE A 31 -3.83 -2.27 7.41
CA ILE A 31 -3.87 -2.06 5.96
C ILE A 31 -3.67 -0.55 5.73
N PRO A 32 -2.46 -0.08 5.43
CA PRO A 32 -2.16 1.35 5.43
C PRO A 32 -2.75 2.03 4.18
N ASN A 33 -3.28 3.24 4.37
CA ASN A 33 -3.48 4.16 3.26
C ASN A 33 -2.16 4.91 2.96
N PHE A 34 -2.00 5.44 1.76
CA PHE A 34 -0.78 6.10 1.33
C PHE A 34 -1.03 7.27 0.36
N VAL A 35 -0.08 8.19 0.27
CA VAL A 35 -0.13 9.28 -0.70
C VAL A 35 -0.08 8.71 -2.12
N GLY A 36 -1.10 9.02 -2.93
CA GLY A 36 -1.24 8.49 -4.29
C GLY A 36 -2.13 7.26 -4.41
N ALA A 37 -2.77 6.82 -3.32
CA ALA A 37 -3.75 5.73 -3.35
C ALA A 37 -4.88 5.99 -4.35
N GLU A 38 -5.34 7.23 -4.50
CA GLU A 38 -6.39 7.57 -5.48
C GLU A 38 -5.90 7.37 -6.92
N LYS A 39 -4.64 7.74 -7.21
CA LYS A 39 -4.03 7.53 -8.53
C LYS A 39 -3.82 6.04 -8.82
N ALA A 40 -3.42 5.26 -7.81
CA ALA A 40 -3.30 3.81 -7.93
C ALA A 40 -4.67 3.16 -8.22
N ALA A 41 -5.73 3.62 -7.55
CA ALA A 41 -7.10 3.15 -7.79
C ALA A 41 -7.57 3.47 -9.22
N LYS A 42 -7.27 4.65 -9.76
CA LYS A 42 -7.57 5.00 -11.16
C LYS A 42 -6.89 4.05 -12.15
N LYS A 43 -5.60 3.78 -11.96
CA LYS A 43 -4.86 2.81 -12.80
C LYS A 43 -5.43 1.40 -12.73
N LEU A 44 -5.94 0.99 -11.55
CA LEU A 44 -6.58 -0.31 -11.40
C LEU A 44 -7.83 -0.42 -12.28
N GLN A 45 -8.61 0.65 -12.40
CA GLN A 45 -9.82 0.69 -13.23
C GLN A 45 -9.53 0.60 -14.73
N GLU A 46 -8.33 0.98 -15.18
CA GLU A 46 -7.90 0.89 -16.59
C GLU A 46 -7.57 -0.54 -17.04
N LEU A 47 -7.57 -1.52 -16.12
CA LEU A 47 -7.27 -2.91 -16.48
C LEU A 47 -8.41 -3.51 -17.33
N LYS A 48 -8.05 -4.28 -18.36
CA LYS A 48 -8.99 -4.95 -19.27
C LYS A 48 -10.07 -5.81 -18.58
N VAL A 49 -9.83 -6.30 -17.35
CA VAL A 49 -10.83 -7.08 -16.60
C VAL A 49 -12.05 -6.24 -16.16
N PHE A 50 -11.91 -4.91 -16.17
CA PHE A 50 -12.97 -3.96 -15.82
C PHE A 50 -13.62 -3.30 -17.05
N HIS A 51 -13.35 -3.80 -18.26
CA HIS A 51 -13.90 -3.34 -19.54
C HIS A 51 -14.41 -4.54 -20.34
#